data_AF-A0A2W4SFJ0-F1
#
_entry.id   AF-A0A2W4SFJ0-F1
#
_cell.length_a   1.000
_cell.length_b   1.000
_cell.length_c   1.000
_cell.angle_alpha   90.00
_cell.angle_beta   90.00
_cell.angle_gamma   90.00
#
_symmetry.space_group_name_H-M   'P 1'
#
loop_
_entity.id
_entity.type
_entity.pdbx_description
1 polymer ?
#
loop_
_entity_poly.entity_id
_entity_poly.type
_entity_poly.pdbx_seq_one_letter_code
_entity_poly.pdbx_strand_id
1 'polypeptide(L)'
;MGAVSRPYVVPEEAVRAAADLTACGPAFLGLVQQALADAARARAPALSREDAIALVRETALATCELMAQTGYDFADVVHRVAASGGPAAAGLDALQPRLAGLWEAVLAATDGWEAAQRARLQP
;
A
#
# COMPACT_ATOMS: atom_id res chain seq x y z
N MET A 1 -24.77 3.19 7.54
CA MET A 1 -23.39 2.75 7.31
C MET A 1 -22.67 2.79 8.66
N GLY A 2 -22.04 1.68 9.06
CA GLY A 2 -21.21 1.65 10.27
C GLY A 2 -19.87 2.35 10.05
N ALA A 3 -19.05 2.47 11.10
CA ALA A 3 -17.70 2.99 10.98
C ALA A 3 -16.87 2.11 10.01
N VAL A 4 -16.18 2.74 9.06
CA VAL A 4 -15.31 2.05 8.06
C VAL A 4 -13.84 2.00 8.50
N SER A 5 -13.48 2.70 9.57
CA SER A 5 -12.14 2.74 10.16
C SER A 5 -12.20 3.17 11.64
N ARG A 6 -11.05 3.23 12.30
CA ARG A 6 -10.88 3.73 13.67
C ARG A 6 -10.07 5.02 13.67
N PRO A 7 -10.44 6.05 14.45
CA PRO A 7 -9.60 7.23 14.62
C PRO A 7 -8.39 6.89 15.51
N TYR A 8 -7.27 7.55 15.24
CA TYR A 8 -6.04 7.45 16.04
C TYR A 8 -5.61 8.85 16.46
N VAL A 9 -5.28 9.01 17.75
CA VAL A 9 -4.69 10.25 18.28
C VAL A 9 -3.18 10.16 18.10
N VAL A 10 -2.61 11.14 17.43
CA VAL A 10 -1.17 11.25 17.19
C VAL A 10 -0.67 12.60 17.69
N PRO A 11 0.63 12.73 18.05
CA PRO A 11 1.24 14.02 18.34
C PRO A 11 1.15 14.98 17.15
N GLU A 12 1.09 16.29 17.40
CA GLU A 12 0.97 17.32 16.36
C GLU A 12 2.10 17.22 15.33
N GLU A 13 3.32 16.95 15.79
CA GLU A 13 4.50 16.77 14.94
C GLU A 13 4.39 15.56 13.98
N ALA A 14 3.53 14.58 14.29
CA ALA A 14 3.30 13.39 13.48
C ALA A 14 2.07 13.51 12.57
N VAL A 15 1.22 14.53 12.73
CA VAL A 15 -0.03 14.71 11.97
C VAL A 15 0.26 14.71 10.47
N ARG A 16 1.35 15.36 10.05
CA ARG A 16 1.74 15.43 8.64
C ARG A 16 2.02 14.04 8.05
N ALA A 17 2.90 13.27 8.70
CA ALA A 17 3.20 11.90 8.26
C ALA A 17 1.95 11.01 8.30
N ALA A 18 1.12 11.14 9.34
CA ALA A 18 -0.14 10.40 9.43
C ALA A 18 -1.13 10.75 8.30
N ALA A 19 -1.18 12.02 7.87
CA ALA A 19 -2.00 12.46 6.75
C ALA A 19 -1.53 11.84 5.42
N ASP A 20 -0.21 11.76 5.17
CA ASP A 20 0.30 11.10 3.97
C ASP A 20 -0.10 9.61 3.94
N LEU A 21 -0.08 8.93 5.09
CA LEU A 21 -0.49 7.53 5.19
C LEU A 21 -2.00 7.33 4.99
N THR A 22 -2.85 8.28 5.39
CA THR A 22 -4.31 8.07 5.49
C THR A 22 -5.13 8.82 4.44
N ALA A 23 -4.69 10.01 4.01
CA ALA A 23 -5.35 10.80 2.97
C ALA A 23 -4.80 10.46 1.58
N CYS A 24 -3.48 10.43 1.41
CA CYS A 24 -2.83 10.10 0.14
C CYS A 24 -2.67 8.59 -0.06
N GLY A 25 -2.49 7.85 1.05
CA GLY A 25 -2.28 6.40 1.07
C GLY A 25 -3.22 5.58 0.17
N PRO A 26 -4.55 5.80 0.17
CA PRO A 26 -5.47 5.07 -0.70
C PRO A 26 -5.14 5.21 -2.20
N ALA A 27 -4.66 6.40 -2.64
CA ALA A 27 -4.27 6.60 -4.03
C ALA A 27 -2.98 5.85 -4.37
N PHE A 28 -2.00 5.84 -3.45
CA PHE A 28 -0.74 5.12 -3.64
C PHE A 28 -0.95 3.60 -3.70
N LEU A 29 -1.75 3.06 -2.78
CA LEU A 29 -2.11 1.64 -2.76
C LEU A 29 -2.89 1.26 -4.02
N GLY A 30 -3.85 2.08 -4.44
CA GLY A 30 -4.62 1.87 -5.67
C GLY A 30 -3.73 1.78 -6.90
N LEU A 31 -2.71 2.64 -7.01
CA LEU A 31 -1.74 2.60 -8.11
C LEU A 31 -0.92 1.31 -8.11
N VAL A 32 -0.39 0.89 -6.95
CA VAL A 32 0.39 -0.36 -6.82
C VAL A 32 -0.47 -1.58 -7.15
N GLN A 33 -1.71 -1.61 -6.68
CA GLN A 33 -2.67 -2.68 -6.95
C GLN A 33 -3.04 -2.75 -8.45
N GLN A 34 -3.27 -1.59 -9.09
CA GLN A 34 -3.53 -1.51 -10.52
C GLN A 34 -2.34 -2.05 -11.33
N ALA A 35 -1.11 -1.68 -10.95
CA ALA A 35 0.09 -2.19 -11.61
C ALA A 35 0.23 -3.72 -11.51
N LEU A 36 -0.12 -4.31 -10.36
CA LEU A 36 -0.17 -5.76 -10.20
C LEU A 36 -1.22 -6.42 -11.12
N ALA A 37 -2.43 -5.86 -11.17
CA ALA A 37 -3.49 -6.37 -12.04
C ALA A 37 -3.08 -6.32 -13.52
N ASP A 38 -2.48 -5.22 -13.97
CA ASP A 38 -2.03 -5.07 -15.36
C ASP A 38 -0.88 -6.03 -15.70
N ALA A 39 0.08 -6.21 -14.79
CA ALA A 39 1.16 -7.19 -14.98
C ALA A 39 0.63 -8.64 -15.05
N ALA A 40 -0.37 -8.99 -14.23
CA ALA A 40 -1.00 -10.31 -14.27
C ALA A 40 -1.69 -10.55 -15.62
N ARG A 41 -2.44 -9.56 -16.12
CA ARG A 41 -3.14 -9.63 -17.41
C ARG A 41 -2.19 -9.72 -18.59
N ALA A 42 -1.05 -9.02 -18.55
CA ALA A 42 -0.02 -9.11 -19.57
C ALA A 42 0.54 -10.54 -19.71
N ARG A 43 0.61 -11.29 -18.61
CA ARG A 43 1.05 -12.70 -18.57
C ARG A 43 -0.06 -13.70 -18.90
N ALA A 44 -1.30 -13.36 -18.59
CA ALA A 44 -2.47 -14.20 -18.79
C ALA A 44 -3.59 -13.42 -19.52
N PRO A 45 -3.55 -13.33 -20.86
CA PRO A 45 -4.52 -12.53 -21.63
C PRO A 45 -5.98 -12.98 -21.47
N ALA A 46 -6.22 -14.23 -21.03
CA ALA A 46 -7.55 -14.75 -20.73
C ALA A 46 -8.13 -14.19 -19.42
N LEU A 47 -7.32 -13.58 -18.56
CA LEU A 47 -7.78 -12.93 -17.34
C LEU A 47 -8.40 -11.58 -17.71
N SER A 48 -9.71 -11.44 -17.48
CA SER A 48 -10.41 -10.19 -17.76
C SER A 48 -9.90 -9.07 -16.86
N ARG A 49 -10.12 -7.81 -17.29
CA ARG A 49 -9.76 -6.64 -16.46
C ARG A 49 -10.51 -6.66 -15.13
N GLU A 50 -11.79 -7.03 -15.18
CA GLU A 50 -12.68 -7.06 -14.03
C GLU A 50 -12.24 -8.12 -13.03
N ASP A 51 -11.93 -9.33 -13.49
CA ASP A 51 -11.43 -10.40 -12.63
C ASP A 51 -10.08 -10.04 -12.01
N ALA A 52 -9.14 -9.47 -12.78
CA ALA A 52 -7.85 -9.07 -12.25
C ALA A 52 -7.97 -8.04 -11.12
N ILE A 53 -8.82 -7.02 -11.31
CA ILE A 53 -9.09 -5.99 -10.29
C ILE A 53 -9.77 -6.62 -9.08
N ALA A 54 -10.77 -7.48 -9.29
CA ALA A 54 -11.48 -8.15 -8.22
C ALA A 54 -10.52 -9.01 -7.37
N LEU A 55 -9.70 -9.86 -8.00
CA LEU A 55 -8.74 -10.71 -7.30
C LEU A 55 -7.73 -9.91 -6.47
N VAL A 56 -7.18 -8.82 -7.02
CA VAL A 56 -6.23 -7.97 -6.30
C VAL A 56 -6.92 -7.26 -5.13
N ARG A 57 -8.11 -6.71 -5.34
CA ARG A 57 -8.90 -6.03 -4.30
C ARG A 57 -9.27 -6.99 -3.17
N GLU A 58 -9.81 -8.15 -3.49
CA GLU A 58 -10.20 -9.16 -2.49
C GLU A 58 -8.98 -9.66 -1.71
N THR A 59 -7.83 -9.85 -2.37
CA THR A 59 -6.57 -10.22 -1.69
C THR A 59 -6.15 -9.13 -0.69
N ALA A 60 -6.19 -7.86 -1.08
CA ALA A 60 -5.85 -6.76 -0.19
C ALA A 60 -6.80 -6.66 1.01
N LEU A 61 -8.11 -6.79 0.77
CA LEU A 61 -9.12 -6.78 1.84
C LEU A 61 -8.91 -7.95 2.81
N ALA A 62 -8.81 -9.18 2.30
CA ALA A 62 -8.62 -10.37 3.12
C ALA A 62 -7.31 -10.33 3.93
N THR A 63 -6.26 -9.70 3.39
CA THR A 63 -4.99 -9.52 4.11
C THR A 63 -5.16 -8.59 5.32
N CYS A 64 -5.82 -7.45 5.13
CA CYS A 64 -6.12 -6.52 6.23
C CYS A 64 -7.06 -7.15 7.27
N GLU A 65 -8.07 -7.89 6.82
CA GLU A 65 -8.98 -8.61 7.72
C GLU A 65 -8.26 -9.70 8.52
N LEU A 66 -7.36 -10.45 7.90
CA LEU A 66 -6.52 -11.45 8.58
C LEU A 66 -5.73 -10.79 9.72
N MET A 67 -5.05 -9.68 9.44
CA MET A 67 -4.29 -8.95 10.47
C MET A 67 -5.19 -8.46 11.60
N ALA A 68 -6.36 -7.90 11.28
CA ALA A 68 -7.30 -7.41 12.28
C ALA A 68 -7.87 -8.53 13.17
N GLN A 69 -8.08 -9.73 12.64
CA GLN A 69 -8.64 -10.88 13.36
C GLN A 69 -7.60 -11.62 14.20
N THR A 70 -6.34 -11.65 13.75
CA THR A 70 -5.28 -12.45 14.37
C THR A 70 -4.33 -11.65 15.25
N GLY A 71 -4.31 -10.32 15.07
CA GLY A 71 -3.30 -9.45 15.69
C GLY A 71 -1.92 -9.53 15.00
N TYR A 72 -1.82 -10.20 13.85
CA TYR A 72 -0.59 -10.24 13.05
C TYR A 72 -0.23 -8.85 12.52
N ASP A 73 1.06 -8.54 12.56
CA ASP A 73 1.61 -7.38 11.87
C ASP A 73 1.95 -7.70 10.40
N PHE A 74 2.54 -6.74 9.68
CA PHE A 74 2.92 -6.94 8.27
C PHE A 74 4.02 -8.00 8.10
N ALA A 75 4.99 -8.07 9.01
CA ALA A 75 6.08 -9.03 8.95
C ALA A 75 5.58 -10.45 9.22
N ASP A 76 4.63 -10.62 10.13
CA ASP A 76 3.95 -11.88 10.40
C ASP A 76 3.26 -12.43 9.15
N VAL A 77 2.51 -11.59 8.43
CA VAL A 77 1.83 -11.99 7.18
C VAL A 77 2.86 -12.43 6.15
N VAL A 78 3.91 -11.64 5.93
CA VAL A 78 4.99 -11.95 4.98
C VAL A 78 5.63 -13.28 5.33
N HIS A 79 6.02 -13.49 6.59
CA HIS A 79 6.67 -14.72 7.03
C HIS A 79 5.77 -15.96 6.86
N ARG A 80 4.47 -15.83 7.15
CA ARG A 80 3.52 -16.94 7.05
C ARG A 80 3.19 -17.34 5.62
N VAL A 81 3.11 -16.38 4.69
CA VAL A 81 2.81 -16.64 3.28
C VAL A 81 4.06 -17.10 2.52
N ALA A 82 5.22 -16.53 2.85
CA ALA A 82 6.50 -16.86 2.24
C ALA A 82 7.21 -18.01 2.96
N ALA A 83 6.61 -19.21 2.91
CA ALA A 83 7.31 -20.42 3.31
C ALA A 83 8.64 -20.54 2.51
N SER A 84 9.70 -20.96 3.20
CA SER A 84 11.06 -20.99 2.64
C SER A 84 11.11 -21.74 1.31
N GLY A 85 11.41 -21.02 0.22
CA GLY A 85 11.59 -21.58 -1.13
C GLY A 85 10.35 -21.66 -2.03
N GLY A 86 9.20 -21.11 -1.61
CA GLY A 86 7.99 -21.06 -2.44
C GLY A 86 7.93 -19.90 -3.45
N PRO A 87 6.93 -19.88 -4.35
CA PRO A 87 6.71 -18.78 -5.29
C PRO A 87 6.57 -17.40 -4.62
N ALA A 88 6.00 -17.36 -3.41
CA ALA A 88 5.88 -16.13 -2.63
C ALA A 88 7.26 -15.59 -2.20
N ALA A 89 8.17 -16.46 -1.74
CA ALA A 89 9.54 -16.08 -1.39
C ALA A 89 10.30 -15.53 -2.60
N ALA A 90 10.23 -16.22 -3.74
CA ALA A 90 10.84 -15.74 -4.99
C ALA A 90 10.28 -14.39 -5.46
N GLY A 91 8.98 -14.16 -5.26
CA GLY A 91 8.33 -12.88 -5.55
C GLY A 91 8.84 -11.75 -4.64
N LEU A 92 9.00 -12.02 -3.35
CA LEU A 92 9.53 -11.05 -2.39
C LEU A 92 11.01 -10.72 -2.67
N ASP A 93 11.83 -11.71 -2.99
CA ASP A 93 13.24 -11.51 -3.36
C ASP A 93 13.38 -10.58 -4.58
N ALA A 94 12.46 -10.70 -5.54
CA ALA A 94 12.42 -9.82 -6.71
C ALA A 94 11.89 -8.41 -6.39
N LEU A 95 10.97 -8.29 -5.42
CA LEU A 95 10.29 -7.04 -5.08
C LEU A 95 11.08 -6.17 -4.10
N GLN A 96 11.69 -6.76 -3.06
CA GLN A 96 12.35 -6.06 -1.96
C GLN A 96 13.35 -4.99 -2.43
N PRO A 97 14.25 -5.26 -3.39
CA PRO A 97 15.24 -4.26 -3.83
C PRO A 97 14.61 -3.09 -4.59
N ARG A 98 13.38 -3.25 -5.11
CA ARG A 98 12.64 -2.20 -5.83
C ARG A 98 11.89 -1.28 -4.89
N LEU A 99 11.56 -1.76 -3.69
CA LEU A 99 10.90 -0.96 -2.66
C LEU A 99 11.89 -0.12 -1.84
N ALA A 100 13.17 -0.50 -1.81
CA ALA A 100 14.19 0.25 -1.10
C ALA A 100 14.29 1.70 -1.63
N GLY A 101 14.01 2.67 -0.75
CA GLY A 101 14.03 4.11 -1.10
C GLY A 101 12.77 4.61 -1.83
N LEU A 102 11.85 3.72 -2.22
CA LEU A 102 10.66 4.11 -2.97
C LEU A 102 9.74 4.99 -2.13
N TRP A 103 9.43 4.55 -0.91
CA TRP A 103 8.49 5.27 -0.04
C TRP A 103 9.10 6.55 0.51
N GLU A 104 10.40 6.58 0.78
CA GLU A 104 11.14 7.78 1.15
C GLU A 104 11.04 8.83 0.03
N ALA A 105 11.20 8.43 -1.23
CA ALA A 105 11.05 9.32 -2.37
C ALA A 105 9.61 9.82 -2.55
N VAL A 106 8.61 8.95 -2.35
CA VAL A 106 7.18 9.31 -2.43
C VAL A 106 6.82 10.33 -1.34
N LEU A 107 7.24 10.09 -0.10
CA LEU A 107 6.96 10.99 1.04
C LEU A 107 7.74 12.32 0.90
N ALA A 108 8.97 12.29 0.39
CA ALA A 108 9.68 13.53 0.09
C ALA A 108 8.97 14.37 -0.99
N ALA A 109 8.31 13.73 -1.96
CA ALA A 109 7.54 14.43 -2.99
C ALA A 109 6.26 15.07 -2.43
N THR A 110 5.54 14.39 -1.52
CA THR A 110 4.36 14.97 -0.87
C THR A 110 4.75 16.17 -0.01
N ASP A 111 5.84 16.07 0.74
CA ASP A 111 6.43 17.16 1.54
C ASP A 111 6.87 18.35 0.69
N GLY A 112 7.58 18.09 -0.41
CA GLY A 112 7.98 19.15 -1.34
C GLY A 112 6.78 19.89 -1.93
N TRP A 113 5.71 19.18 -2.28
CA TRP A 113 4.50 19.81 -2.80
C TRP A 113 3.82 20.71 -1.76
N GLU A 114 3.67 20.26 -0.51
CA GLU A 114 3.05 21.11 0.52
C GLU A 114 3.89 22.33 0.85
N ALA A 115 5.22 22.17 1.00
CA ALA A 115 6.11 23.30 1.26
C ALA A 115 5.96 24.39 0.19
N ALA A 116 5.86 23.99 -1.09
CA ALA A 116 5.62 24.90 -2.20
C ALA A 116 4.22 25.56 -2.14
N GLN A 117 3.18 24.85 -1.70
CA GLN A 117 1.85 25.44 -1.52
C GLN A 117 1.82 26.43 -0.35
N ARG A 118 2.44 26.09 0.78
CA ARG A 118 2.51 26.96 1.96
C ARG A 118 3.26 28.27 1.64
N ALA A 119 4.35 28.19 0.89
CA ALA A 119 5.09 29.36 0.43
C ALA A 119 4.26 30.29 -0.48
N ARG A 120 3.30 29.75 -1.24
CA ARG A 120 2.38 30.56 -2.07
C ARG A 120 1.29 31.27 -1.27
N LEU A 121 0.99 30.78 -0.07
CA LEU A 121 -0.08 31.31 0.79
C LEU A 121 0.43 32.32 1.82
N GLN A 122 1.76 32.47 1.95
CA GLN A 122 2.37 33.51 2.78
C GLN A 122 2.60 34.77 1.92
N PRO A 123 1.95 35.91 2.25
CA PRO A 123 2.01 37.15 1.47
C PRO A 123 3.39 37.82 1.49
#